data_AF-A0A7S3M405-F1
#
_entry.id   AF-A0A7S3M405-F1
#
_cell.length_a   1.000
_cell.length_b   1.000
_cell.length_c   1.000
_cell.angle_alpha   90.00
_cell.angle_beta   90.00
_cell.angle_gamma   90.00
#
_symmetry.space_group_name_H-M   'P 1'
#
loop_
_entity.id
_entity.type
_entity.pdbx_description
1 polymer ?
#
loop_
_entity_poly.entity_id
_entity_poly.type
_entity_poly.pdbx_seq_one_letter_code
_entity_poly.pdbx_strand_id
1 'polypeptide(L)'
;HRGVVYAVVHVRGGGEFGAEWHENGKNLKVKNRFADFVEAAETLISLRVTTPDRLAAWGTSSGGMLVTASVNLRPDLFRAVLLEVPFCDALNTMSDPSIPLTVGEWEEIGNPNERE
;
A
#
# COMPACT_ATOMS: atom_id res chain seq x y z
N HIS A 1 -25.29 3.69 -12.65
CA HIS A 1 -23.94 3.91 -12.07
C HIS A 1 -23.83 5.36 -11.57
N ARG A 2 -23.15 5.63 -10.44
CA ARG A 2 -23.17 6.92 -9.71
C ARG A 2 -22.18 7.98 -10.21
N GLY A 3 -21.67 7.85 -11.45
CA GLY A 3 -20.71 8.82 -12.02
C GLY A 3 -19.32 8.79 -11.39
N VAL A 4 -18.88 7.64 -10.89
CA VAL A 4 -17.56 7.42 -10.27
C VAL A 4 -16.64 6.73 -11.26
N VAL A 5 -15.39 7.17 -11.33
CA VAL A 5 -14.29 6.45 -11.98
C VAL A 5 -13.70 5.47 -10.97
N TYR A 6 -13.60 4.21 -11.35
CA TYR A 6 -12.93 3.19 -10.56
C TYR A 6 -11.61 2.83 -11.23
N ALA A 7 -10.52 2.94 -10.49
CA ALA A 7 -9.16 2.65 -10.97
C ALA A 7 -8.49 1.62 -10.05
N VAL A 8 -7.81 0.66 -10.65
CA VAL A 8 -6.95 -0.30 -9.96
C VAL A 8 -5.51 0.10 -10.22
N VAL A 9 -4.71 0.23 -9.16
CA VAL A 9 -3.29 0.60 -9.26
C VAL A 9 -2.44 -0.65 -9.07
N HIS A 10 -1.73 -1.04 -10.13
CA HIS A 10 -0.83 -2.18 -10.13
C HIS A 10 0.56 -1.78 -9.62
N VAL A 11 0.70 -1.58 -8.30
CA VAL A 11 1.95 -1.18 -7.65
C VAL A 11 2.99 -2.29 -7.62
N ARG A 12 4.28 -1.96 -7.47
CA ARG A 12 5.34 -2.94 -7.17
C ARG A 12 4.99 -3.74 -5.92
N GLY A 13 5.42 -4.99 -5.86
CA GLY A 13 4.96 -5.97 -4.85
C GLY A 13 3.75 -6.79 -5.32
N GLY A 14 3.04 -6.34 -6.36
CA GLY A 14 2.09 -7.17 -7.10
C GLY A 14 2.78 -8.09 -8.11
N GLY A 15 2.00 -8.93 -8.80
CA GLY A 15 2.49 -9.91 -9.77
C GLY A 15 2.30 -9.53 -11.24
N GLU A 16 1.73 -8.35 -11.51
CA GLU A 16 1.21 -7.96 -12.83
C GLU A 16 2.28 -7.86 -13.91
N PHE A 17 3.53 -7.58 -13.52
CA PHE A 17 4.69 -7.51 -14.43
C PHE A 17 5.76 -8.56 -14.10
N GLY A 18 5.37 -9.67 -13.45
CA GLY A 18 6.24 -10.81 -13.17
C GLY A 18 7.05 -10.70 -11.87
N ALA A 19 7.94 -11.66 -11.66
CA ALA A 19 8.66 -11.83 -10.39
C ALA A 19 9.49 -10.60 -9.99
N GLU A 20 10.14 -9.94 -10.93
CA GLU A 20 10.94 -8.75 -10.64
C GLU A 20 10.08 -7.59 -10.10
N TRP A 21 8.84 -7.45 -10.58
CA TRP A 21 7.91 -6.44 -10.08
C TRP A 21 7.51 -6.68 -8.62
N HIS A 22 7.29 -7.95 -8.28
CA HIS A 22 6.98 -8.40 -6.93
C HIS A 22 8.18 -8.21 -5.99
N GLU A 23 9.37 -8.68 -6.39
CA GLU A 23 10.62 -8.52 -5.63
C GLU A 23 10.99 -7.05 -5.38
N ASN A 24 10.64 -6.15 -6.30
CA ASN A 24 10.87 -4.72 -6.14
C ASN A 24 9.86 -4.01 -5.24
N GLY A 25 8.93 -4.72 -4.60
CA GLY A 25 8.01 -4.17 -3.63
C GLY A 25 7.98 -4.88 -2.28
N LYS A 26 8.85 -5.86 -2.00
CA LYS A 26 8.91 -6.60 -0.73
C LYS A 26 10.13 -6.24 0.14
N ASN A 27 10.17 -6.71 1.39
CA ASN A 27 11.29 -6.51 2.32
C ASN A 27 11.73 -5.03 2.41
N LEU A 28 13.03 -4.74 2.31
CA LEU A 28 13.58 -3.38 2.33
C LEU A 28 13.05 -2.48 1.21
N LYS A 29 12.48 -3.07 0.16
CA LYS A 29 11.85 -2.36 -0.97
C LYS A 29 10.34 -2.14 -0.77
N VAL A 30 9.77 -2.49 0.39
CA VAL A 30 8.35 -2.26 0.72
C VAL A 30 7.93 -0.80 0.52
N LYS A 31 8.83 0.16 0.70
CA LYS A 31 8.52 1.59 0.48
C LYS A 31 8.15 1.91 -0.98
N ASN A 32 8.61 1.12 -1.94
CA ASN A 32 8.32 1.33 -3.36
C ASN A 32 6.83 1.21 -3.67
N ARG A 33 6.12 0.25 -3.04
CA ARG A 33 4.68 0.07 -3.29
C ARG A 33 3.86 1.28 -2.83
N PHE A 34 4.28 1.94 -1.75
CA PHE A 34 3.65 3.16 -1.25
C PHE A 34 3.90 4.35 -2.17
N ALA A 35 5.13 4.48 -2.68
CA ALA A 35 5.50 5.50 -3.64
C ALA A 35 4.71 5.37 -4.94
N ASP A 36 4.60 4.16 -5.49
CA ASP A 36 3.82 3.89 -6.71
C ASP A 36 2.34 4.30 -6.55
N PHE A 37 1.75 4.01 -5.38
CA PHE A 37 0.36 4.37 -5.13
C PHE A 37 0.13 5.88 -5.03
N VAL A 38 1.08 6.59 -4.41
CA VAL A 38 1.07 8.06 -4.36
C VAL A 38 1.24 8.65 -5.77
N GLU A 39 2.22 8.16 -6.54
CA GLU A 39 2.48 8.62 -7.90
C GLU A 39 1.27 8.37 -8.82
N ALA A 40 0.58 7.23 -8.67
CA ALA A 40 -0.66 6.96 -9.38
C ALA A 40 -1.77 7.96 -9.03
N ALA A 41 -1.93 8.30 -7.75
CA ALA A 41 -2.90 9.32 -7.32
C ALA A 41 -2.57 10.70 -7.92
N GLU A 42 -1.31 11.11 -7.87
CA GLU A 42 -0.84 12.36 -8.49
C GLU A 42 -1.06 12.38 -10.00
N THR A 43 -0.80 11.24 -10.67
CA THR A 43 -1.01 11.10 -12.11
C THR A 43 -2.48 11.24 -12.48
N LEU A 44 -3.40 10.62 -11.73
CA LEU A 44 -4.84 10.76 -11.97
C LEU A 44 -5.32 12.22 -11.79
N ILE A 45 -4.75 12.94 -10.82
CA ILE A 45 -5.03 14.36 -10.60
C ILE A 45 -4.45 15.22 -11.73
N SER A 46 -3.20 14.97 -12.16
CA SER A 46 -2.53 15.74 -13.21
C SER A 46 -3.21 15.57 -14.57
N LEU A 47 -3.70 14.36 -14.87
CA LEU A 47 -4.52 14.05 -16.05
C LEU A 47 -5.95 14.57 -15.95
N ARG A 48 -6.32 15.24 -14.85
CA ARG A 48 -7.66 15.79 -14.58
C ARG A 48 -8.77 14.74 -14.58
N VAL A 49 -8.43 13.48 -14.28
CA VAL A 49 -9.40 12.39 -14.07
C VAL A 49 -10.16 12.62 -12.77
N THR A 50 -9.49 13.19 -11.77
CA THR A 50 -10.05 13.53 -10.45
C THR A 50 -9.35 14.78 -9.88
N THR A 51 -9.72 15.15 -8.67
CA THR A 51 -9.10 16.20 -7.85
C THR A 51 -8.95 15.68 -6.42
N PRO A 52 -8.06 16.24 -5.58
CA PRO A 52 -7.88 15.75 -4.22
C PRO A 52 -9.16 15.71 -3.37
N ASP A 53 -10.07 16.68 -3.57
CA ASP A 53 -11.38 16.77 -2.90
C ASP A 53 -12.39 15.70 -3.36
N ARG A 54 -12.07 14.96 -4.42
CA ARG A 54 -12.93 13.93 -5.03
C ARG A 54 -12.28 12.56 -5.13
N LEU A 55 -11.01 12.43 -4.75
CA LEU A 55 -10.27 11.17 -4.77
C LEU A 55 -10.47 10.42 -3.45
N ALA A 56 -10.85 9.14 -3.54
CA ALA A 56 -10.86 8.23 -2.42
C ALA A 56 -9.93 7.04 -2.69
N ALA A 57 -9.30 6.52 -1.64
CA ALA A 57 -8.51 5.28 -1.71
C ALA A 57 -9.17 4.15 -0.94
N TRP A 58 -8.94 2.91 -1.38
CA TRP A 58 -9.49 1.72 -0.76
C TRP A 58 -8.42 0.63 -0.68
N GLY A 59 -8.33 -0.02 0.48
CA GLY A 59 -7.40 -1.11 0.72
C GLY A 59 -7.96 -2.14 1.70
N THR A 60 -7.64 -3.41 1.46
CA THR A 60 -8.00 -4.54 2.33
C THR A 60 -6.76 -5.32 2.75
N SER A 61 -6.70 -5.82 3.99
CA SER A 61 -5.54 -6.60 4.50
C SER A 61 -4.21 -5.85 4.30
N SER A 62 -3.25 -6.42 3.54
CA SER A 62 -1.99 -5.75 3.15
C SER A 62 -2.21 -4.52 2.25
N GLY A 63 -3.29 -4.48 1.48
CA GLY A 63 -3.73 -3.26 0.78
C GLY A 63 -4.18 -2.17 1.75
N GLY A 64 -4.63 -2.53 2.96
CA GLY A 64 -4.87 -1.59 4.05
C GLY A 64 -3.58 -0.90 4.49
N MET A 65 -2.48 -1.67 4.64
CA MET A 65 -1.14 -1.13 4.90
C MET A 65 -0.72 -0.13 3.82
N LEU A 66 -0.91 -0.49 2.55
CA LEU A 66 -0.63 0.35 1.39
C LEU A 66 -1.32 1.71 1.49
N VAL A 67 -2.64 1.71 1.67
CA VAL A 67 -3.43 2.95 1.75
C VAL A 67 -3.04 3.77 2.99
N THR A 68 -2.89 3.14 4.16
CA THR A 68 -2.50 3.85 5.38
C THR A 68 -1.11 4.49 5.25
N ALA A 69 -0.12 3.78 4.71
CA ALA A 69 1.21 4.32 4.48
C ALA A 69 1.18 5.49 3.49
N SER A 70 0.43 5.37 2.39
CA SER A 70 0.28 6.45 1.40
C SER A 70 -0.42 7.70 1.97
N VAL A 71 -1.42 7.54 2.84
CA VAL A 71 -2.06 8.67 3.54
C VAL A 71 -1.09 9.35 4.50
N ASN A 72 -0.25 8.59 5.21
CA ASN A 72 0.78 9.19 6.08
C ASN A 72 1.82 10.00 5.28
N LEU A 73 2.16 9.54 4.07
CA LEU A 73 3.10 10.25 3.18
C LEU A 73 2.47 11.49 2.53
N ARG A 74 1.23 11.38 2.06
CA ARG A 74 0.53 12.41 1.27
C ARG A 74 -0.96 12.50 1.62
N PRO A 75 -1.30 12.99 2.82
CA PRO A 75 -2.69 13.07 3.27
C PRO A 75 -3.50 14.09 2.44
N ASP A 76 -2.83 15.04 1.78
CA ASP A 76 -3.44 16.07 0.95
C ASP A 76 -4.06 15.53 -0.34
N LEU A 77 -3.71 14.31 -0.78
CA LEU A 77 -4.19 13.73 -2.04
C LEU A 77 -5.56 13.07 -1.94
N PHE A 78 -5.98 12.64 -0.75
CA PHE A 78 -7.16 11.79 -0.57
C PHE A 78 -8.21 12.47 0.29
N ARG A 79 -9.44 12.62 -0.23
CA ARG A 79 -10.57 13.14 0.54
C ARG A 79 -11.10 12.13 1.56
N ALA A 80 -11.04 10.85 1.22
CA ALA A 80 -11.54 9.77 2.04
C ALA A 80 -10.74 8.49 1.78
N VAL A 81 -10.67 7.63 2.80
CA VAL A 81 -10.13 6.28 2.65
C VAL A 81 -11.07 5.24 3.24
N LEU A 82 -11.13 4.08 2.61
CA LEU A 82 -11.80 2.89 3.12
C LEU A 82 -10.75 1.82 3.42
N LEU A 83 -10.71 1.36 4.65
CA LEU A 83 -9.77 0.34 5.12
C LEU A 83 -10.55 -0.86 5.64
N GLU A 84 -10.35 -2.02 5.04
CA GLU A 84 -10.98 -3.28 5.44
C GLU A 84 -9.94 -4.21 6.03
N VAL A 85 -10.14 -4.67 7.27
CA VAL A 85 -9.19 -5.53 8.01
C VAL A 85 -7.71 -5.13 7.84
N PRO A 86 -7.35 -3.84 8.01
CA PRO A 86 -6.07 -3.34 7.52
C PRO A 86 -4.89 -3.77 8.40
N PHE A 87 -3.78 -4.15 7.76
CA PHE A 87 -2.51 -4.38 8.44
C PHE A 87 -1.79 -3.05 8.72
N CYS A 88 -2.12 -2.41 9.85
CA CYS A 88 -1.55 -1.09 10.21
C CYS A 88 -0.47 -1.14 11.30
N ASP A 89 -0.44 -2.18 12.14
CA ASP A 89 0.50 -2.30 13.26
C ASP A 89 1.71 -3.16 12.90
N ALA A 90 2.41 -2.78 11.83
CA ALA A 90 3.43 -3.61 11.22
C ALA A 90 4.62 -3.89 12.15
N LEU A 91 5.13 -2.88 12.85
CA LEU A 91 6.32 -3.05 13.69
C LEU A 91 6.04 -4.01 14.86
N ASN A 92 4.97 -3.79 15.62
CA ASN A 92 4.66 -4.66 16.77
C ASN A 92 4.31 -6.08 16.30
N THR A 93 3.51 -6.21 15.25
CA THR A 93 3.11 -7.53 14.73
C THR A 93 4.32 -8.32 14.23
N MET A 94 5.18 -7.69 13.41
CA MET A 94 6.34 -8.37 12.83
C MET A 94 7.45 -8.66 13.85
N SER A 95 7.46 -7.97 14.98
CA SER A 95 8.36 -8.26 16.10
C SER A 95 7.93 -9.49 16.93
N ASP A 96 6.66 -9.89 16.90
CA ASP A 96 6.12 -10.97 17.75
C ASP A 96 5.82 -12.25 16.93
N PRO A 97 6.67 -13.29 17.01
CA PRO A 97 6.47 -14.54 16.28
C PRO A 97 5.32 -15.40 16.84
N SER A 98 4.72 -15.03 17.99
CA SER A 98 3.56 -15.75 18.54
C SER A 98 2.26 -15.39 17.82
N ILE A 99 2.22 -14.25 17.12
CA ILE A 99 1.07 -13.83 16.33
C ILE A 99 1.03 -14.69 15.04
N PRO A 100 -0.14 -15.27 14.69
CA PRO A 100 -0.27 -16.05 13.46
C PRO A 100 0.19 -15.28 12.22
N LEU A 101 0.79 -15.98 11.26
CA LEU A 101 1.35 -15.48 10.00
C LEU A 101 2.65 -14.68 10.11
N THR A 102 3.01 -14.09 11.26
CA THR A 102 4.21 -13.25 11.41
C THR A 102 5.48 -13.89 10.83
N VAL A 103 5.78 -15.14 11.21
CA VAL A 103 6.99 -15.83 10.74
C VAL A 103 7.00 -16.02 9.22
N GLY A 104 5.84 -16.29 8.61
CA GLY A 104 5.73 -16.42 7.15
C GLY A 104 5.81 -15.08 6.42
N GLU A 105 5.32 -14.01 7.05
CA GLU A 105 5.34 -12.65 6.49
C GLU A 105 6.72 -11.98 6.56
N TRP A 106 7.68 -12.53 7.32
CA TRP A 106 9.05 -11.99 7.36
C TRP A 106 9.73 -12.00 6.00
N GLU A 107 9.44 -12.99 5.14
CA GLU A 107 9.99 -13.04 3.78
C GLU A 107 9.44 -11.92 2.89
N GLU A 108 8.31 -11.30 3.28
CA GLU A 108 7.53 -10.43 2.43
C GLU A 108 7.53 -8.96 2.90
N ILE A 109 7.49 -8.75 4.21
CA ILE A 109 7.51 -7.43 4.85
C ILE A 109 8.86 -7.14 5.53
N GLY A 110 9.64 -8.17 5.85
CA GLY A 110 10.90 -8.09 6.58
C GLY A 110 10.78 -8.44 8.06
N ASN A 111 11.90 -8.83 8.67
CA ASN A 111 12.00 -9.17 10.10
C ASN A 111 12.60 -8.00 10.91
N PRO A 112 11.80 -7.27 11.73
CA PRO A 112 12.32 -6.15 12.53
C PRO A 112 13.21 -6.58 13.70
N ASN A 113 13.32 -7.88 14.00
CA ASN A 113 14.22 -8.39 15.03
C ASN A 113 15.68 -8.52 14.53
N GLU A 114 15.90 -8.51 13.23
CA GLU A 114 17.22 -8.55 12.62
C GLU A 114 17.77 -7.13 12.46
N ARG A 115 19.09 -6.97 12.63
CA ARG A 115 19.79 -5.73 12.30
C ARG A 115 20.20 -5.78 10.84
N GLU A 116 19.98 -4.67 10.12
CA GLU A 116 20.51 -4.45 8.77
C GLU A 116 22.03 -4.62 8.68
#